data_AF-A0A964QLL5-F1
#
_entry.id   AF-A0A964QLL5-F1
#
_cell.length_a   1.000
_cell.length_b   1.000
_cell.length_c   1.000
_cell.angle_alpha   90.00
_cell.angle_beta   90.00
_cell.angle_gamma   90.00
#
_symmetry.space_group_name_H-M   'P 1'
#
loop_
_entity.id
_entity.type
_entity.pdbx_description
1 polymer ?
#
loop_
_entity_poly.entity_id
_entity_poly.type
_entity_poly.pdbx_seq_one_letter_code
_entity_poly.pdbx_strand_id
1 'polypeptide(L)'
;MTNRAPSGTAQEQALQQKLLQVPVFARLSGQYLQLLLKAAKPKAVSAGASVWSPGEACKGLSILLKGQVKIVAEGKYDHLVKPIAS
;
A
#
# COMPACT_ATOMS: atom_id res chain seq x y z
N MET A 1 19.35 -13.72 -18.15
CA MET A 1 19.00 -12.45 -17.48
C MET A 1 18.03 -12.77 -16.35
N THR A 2 18.53 -13.09 -15.15
CA THR A 2 17.70 -13.48 -14.00
C THR A 2 17.36 -12.24 -13.17
N ASN A 3 16.11 -11.81 -13.26
CA ASN A 3 15.56 -10.73 -12.44
C ASN A 3 15.43 -11.26 -11.00
N ARG A 4 16.41 -10.92 -10.14
CA ARG A 4 16.40 -11.30 -8.73
C ARG A 4 15.41 -10.38 -8.02
N ALA A 5 14.25 -10.93 -7.65
CA ALA A 5 13.32 -10.22 -6.78
C ALA A 5 14.09 -9.75 -5.51
N PRO A 6 13.93 -8.50 -5.07
CA PRO A 6 14.57 -8.04 -3.84
C PRO A 6 14.14 -8.95 -2.69
N SER A 7 15.11 -9.41 -1.90
CA SER A 7 14.87 -10.19 -0.69
C SER A 7 13.85 -9.46 0.19
N GLY A 8 12.93 -10.19 0.82
CA GLY A 8 11.81 -9.61 1.58
C GLY A 8 12.21 -8.50 2.57
N THR A 9 13.43 -8.56 3.09
CA THR A 9 14.05 -7.55 3.96
C THR A 9 14.29 -6.18 3.32
N ALA A 10 14.76 -6.12 2.07
CA ALA A 10 15.08 -4.85 1.40
C ALA A 10 13.81 -4.08 1.01
N GLN A 11 12.81 -4.81 0.52
CA GLN A 11 11.51 -4.22 0.17
C GLN A 11 10.74 -3.77 1.41
N GLU A 12 10.83 -4.52 2.50
CA GLU A 12 10.22 -4.15 3.79
C GLU A 12 10.90 -2.91 4.42
N GLN A 13 12.23 -2.80 4.34
CA GLN A 13 12.96 -1.61 4.78
C GLN A 13 12.58 -0.37 3.96
N ALA A 14 12.51 -0.48 2.63
CA ALA A 14 12.09 0.62 1.77
C ALA A 14 10.66 1.08 2.08
N LEU A 15 9.77 0.13 2.33
CA LEU A 15 8.40 0.40 2.76
C LEU A 15 8.37 1.13 4.11
N GLN A 16 9.13 0.67 5.11
CA GLN A 16 9.21 1.33 6.42
C GLN A 16 9.65 2.79 6.29
N GLN A 17 10.72 3.04 5.54
CA GLN A 17 11.23 4.40 5.32
C GLN A 17 10.22 5.32 4.65
N LYS A 18 9.46 4.80 3.69
CA LYS A 18 8.39 5.56 3.01
C LYS A 18 7.21 5.82 3.92
N LEU A 19 6.81 4.85 4.74
CA LEU A 19 5.70 5.01 5.67
C LEU A 19 6.00 6.07 6.72
N LEU A 20 7.23 6.18 7.22
CA LEU A 20 7.63 7.26 8.13
C LEU A 20 7.48 8.67 7.53
N GLN A 21 7.44 8.81 6.20
CA GLN A 21 7.17 10.08 5.52
C GLN A 21 5.68 10.42 5.45
N VAL A 22 4.78 9.47 5.74
CA VAL A 22 3.34 9.72 5.75
C VAL A 22 2.97 10.32 7.11
N PRO A 23 2.28 11.48 7.16
CA PRO A 23 1.99 12.19 8.41
C PRO A 23 1.33 11.34 9.50
N VAL A 24 0.46 10.40 9.12
CA VAL A 24 -0.23 9.51 10.06
C VAL A 24 0.72 8.55 10.81
N PHE A 25 1.90 8.28 10.25
CA PHE A 25 2.92 7.41 10.83
C PHE A 25 4.16 8.14 11.31
N ALA A 26 4.30 9.44 11.04
CA ALA A 26 5.54 10.21 11.27
C ALA A 26 6.00 10.22 12.73
N ARG A 27 5.10 9.98 13.69
CA ARG A 27 5.42 9.91 15.13
C ARG A 27 5.57 8.49 15.69
N LEU A 28 5.39 7.47 14.85
CA LEU A 28 5.60 6.09 15.29
C LEU A 28 7.10 5.77 15.30
N SER A 29 7.54 5.12 16.37
CA SER A 29 8.87 4.51 16.35
C SER A 29 8.93 3.38 15.32
N GLY A 30 10.13 3.07 14.82
CA GLY A 30 10.31 1.95 13.89
C GLY A 30 9.80 0.61 14.43
N GLN A 31 9.83 0.42 15.75
CA GLN A 31 9.30 -0.79 16.40
C GLN A 31 7.77 -0.90 16.28
N TYR A 32 7.02 0.19 16.51
CA TYR A 32 5.56 0.18 16.34
C TYR A 32 5.17 0.05 14.88
N LEU A 33 5.93 0.66 13.97
CA LEU A 33 5.70 0.50 12.54
C LEU A 33 5.91 -0.95 12.09
N GLN A 34 6.95 -1.63 12.59
CA GLN A 34 7.17 -3.06 12.34
C GLN A 34 6.02 -3.92 12.86
N LEU A 35 5.46 -3.60 14.04
CA LEU A 35 4.29 -4.31 14.56
C LEU A 35 3.08 -4.14 13.65
N LEU A 36 2.83 -2.93 13.14
CA LEU A 36 1.75 -2.69 12.17
C LEU A 36 1.95 -3.47 10.87
N LEU A 37 3.18 -3.51 10.35
CA LEU A 37 3.51 -4.27 9.14
C LEU A 37 3.32 -5.78 9.35
N LYS A 38 3.67 -6.32 10.53
CA LYS A 38 3.43 -7.72 10.88
C LYS A 38 1.95 -8.05 11.06
N ALA A 39 1.16 -7.10 11.55
CA ALA A 39 -0.29 -7.26 11.70
C ALA A 39 -1.05 -7.07 10.37
N ALA A 40 -0.45 -6.40 9.39
CA ALA A 40 -1.04 -6.19 8.08
C ALA A 40 -1.24 -7.52 7.35
N LYS A 41 -2.41 -7.68 6.74
CA LYS A 41 -2.76 -8.88 5.97
C LYS A 41 -2.64 -8.58 4.48
N PRO A 42 -1.72 -9.24 3.74
CA PRO A 42 -1.66 -9.11 2.30
C PRO A 42 -2.98 -9.55 1.67
N LYS A 43 -3.52 -8.73 0.77
CA LYS A 43 -4.73 -9.03 0.01
C LYS A 43 -4.41 -8.94 -1.49
N ALA A 44 -4.58 -10.05 -2.20
CA ALA A 44 -4.51 -10.06 -3.65
C ALA A 44 -5.85 -9.61 -4.24
N VAL A 45 -5.80 -8.83 -5.32
CA VAL A 45 -6.98 -8.38 -6.06
C VAL A 45 -6.70 -8.56 -7.55
N SER A 46 -7.66 -9.11 -8.27
CA SER A 46 -7.56 -9.30 -9.72
C SER A 46 -7.65 -7.97 -10.47
N ALA A 47 -6.97 -7.87 -11.60
CA ALA A 47 -7.10 -6.70 -12.47
C ALA A 47 -8.56 -6.50 -12.90
N GLY A 48 -9.01 -5.24 -12.89
CA GLY A 48 -10.39 -4.87 -13.21
C GLY A 48 -11.39 -5.07 -12.08
N ALA A 49 -11.04 -5.75 -10.98
CA ALA A 49 -11.91 -5.86 -9.83
C ALA A 49 -11.99 -4.55 -9.06
N SER A 50 -13.18 -4.22 -8.54
CA SER A 50 -13.35 -3.09 -7.63
C SER A 50 -12.74 -3.42 -6.27
N VAL A 51 -11.87 -2.55 -5.76
CA VAL A 51 -11.25 -2.71 -4.44
C VAL A 51 -12.14 -2.13 -3.34
N TRP A 52 -12.78 -1.00 -3.63
CA TRP A 52 -13.70 -0.26 -2.76
C TRP A 52 -14.81 0.37 -3.58
N SER A 53 -15.98 0.53 -2.97
CA SER A 53 -17.12 1.22 -3.59
C SER A 53 -17.45 2.52 -2.83
N PRO A 54 -17.90 3.58 -3.52
CA PRO A 54 -18.38 4.79 -2.86
C PRO A 54 -19.49 4.46 -1.85
N GLY A 55 -19.40 5.06 -0.66
CA GLY A 55 -20.37 4.85 0.43
C GLY A 55 -20.11 3.59 1.26
N GLU A 56 -19.15 2.74 0.90
CA GLU A 56 -18.74 1.62 1.77
C GLU A 56 -18.07 2.13 3.04
N ALA A 57 -18.41 1.54 4.20
CA ALA A 57 -17.77 1.86 5.46
C ALA A 57 -16.26 1.60 5.40
N CYS A 58 -15.46 2.56 5.86
CA CYS A 58 -14.02 2.42 5.90
C CYS A 58 -13.61 1.34 6.92
N LYS A 59 -12.95 0.28 6.45
CA LYS A 59 -12.51 -0.85 7.29
C LYS A 59 -11.06 -0.71 7.78
N GLY A 60 -10.35 0.32 7.33
CA GLY A 60 -8.97 0.58 7.71
C GLY A 60 -8.14 1.11 6.54
N LEU A 61 -6.84 1.19 6.76
CA LEU A 61 -5.88 1.68 5.80
C LEU A 61 -5.30 0.52 4.97
N SER A 62 -5.17 0.74 3.67
CA SER A 62 -4.52 -0.19 2.75
C SER A 62 -3.31 0.45 2.10
N ILE A 63 -2.26 -0.35 1.89
CA ILE A 63 -1.03 0.08 1.22
C ILE A 63 -0.90 -0.72 -0.07
N LEU A 64 -0.73 -0.04 -1.20
CA LEU A 64 -0.48 -0.69 -2.48
C LEU A 64 0.98 -1.16 -2.53
N LEU A 65 1.19 -2.48 -2.51
CA LEU A 65 2.53 -3.08 -2.55
C LEU A 65 3.02 -3.34 -3.97
N LYS A 66 2.11 -3.68 -4.90
CA LYS A 66 2.42 -4.01 -6.29
C LYS A 66 1.23 -3.69 -7.20
N GLY A 67 1.52 -3.33 -8.44
CA GLY A 67 0.51 -3.03 -9.46
C GLY A 67 0.10 -1.55 -9.44
N GLN A 68 -1.11 -1.27 -9.92
CA GLN A 68 -1.66 0.07 -10.00
C GLN A 68 -3.15 0.02 -9.66
N VAL A 69 -3.65 1.06 -9.00
CA VAL A 69 -5.08 1.20 -8.68
C VAL A 69 -5.58 2.49 -9.27
N LYS A 70 -6.70 2.42 -9.99
CA LYS A 70 -7.38 3.59 -10.55
C LYS A 70 -8.42 4.07 -9.54
N ILE A 71 -8.38 5.36 -9.21
CA ILE A 71 -9.43 6.04 -8.45
C ILE A 71 -10.38 6.68 -9.45
N VAL A 72 -11.68 6.42 -9.24
CA VAL A 72 -12.78 6.91 -10.07
C VAL A 72 -13.75 7.64 -9.15
N ALA A 73 -13.99 8.91 -9.43
CA ALA A 73 -14.95 9.75 -8.71
C ALA A 73 -16.07 10.15 -9.68
N GLU A 74 -17.33 9.99 -9.28
CA GLU A 74 -18.50 10.34 -10.10
C GLU A 74 -18.48 9.73 -11.53
N GLY A 75 -17.95 8.51 -11.66
CA GLY A 75 -17.82 7.83 -12.95
C GLY A 75 -16.71 8.37 -13.85
N LYS A 76 -15.94 9.36 -13.41
CA LYS A 76 -14.79 9.93 -14.13
C LYS A 76 -13.48 9.43 -13.53
N TYR A 77 -12.52 9.20 -14.41
CA TYR A 77 -11.15 8.96 -13.98
C TYR A 77 -10.62 10.17 -13.20
N ASP A 78 -10.12 9.92 -12.01
CA ASP A 78 -9.52 10.95 -11.17
C ASP A 78 -7.99 10.80 -11.22
N HIS A 79 -7.44 9.75 -10.60
CA HIS A 79 -5.99 9.53 -10.55
C HIS A 79 -5.59 8.05 -10.47
N LEU A 80 -4.31 7.80 -10.78
CA LEU A 80 -3.69 6.49 -10.71
C LEU A 80 -2.75 6.42 -9.50
N VAL A 81 -3.03 5.50 -8.59
CA VAL A 81 -2.18 5.23 -7.43
C VAL A 81 -1.13 4.19 -7.81
N LYS A 82 0.14 4.52 -7.53
CA LYS A 82 1.29 3.64 -7.69
C LYS A 82 1.77 3.13 -6.31
N PRO A 83 2.54 2.04 -6.26
CA PRO A 83 3.05 1.52 -5.00
C PRO A 83 3.92 2.55 -4.27
N ILE A 84 3.85 2.56 -2.94
CA ILE A 84 4.56 3.56 -2.12
C ILE A 84 6.10 3.37 -2.15
N ALA A 85 6.56 2.15 -2.42
CA ALA A 85 7.97 1.76 -2.47
C ALA A 85 8.39 1.25 -3.87
N SER A 86 7.81 1.83 -4.93
CA SER A 86 8.21 1.56 -6.33
C SER A 86 9.53 2.24 -6.69
#